data_AF-A0AA89C046-F1
#
_entry.id   AF-A0AA89C046-F1
#
_cell.length_a   1.000
_cell.length_b   1.000
_cell.length_c   1.000
_cell.angle_alpha   90.00
_cell.angle_beta   90.00
_cell.angle_gamma   90.00
#
_symmetry.space_group_name_H-M   'P 1'
#
loop_
_entity.id
_entity.type
_entity.pdbx_description
1 polymer ?
#
loop_
_entity_poly.entity_id
_entity_poly.type
_entity_poly.pdbx_seq_one_letter_code
_entity_poly.pdbx_strand_id
1 'polypeptide(L)' 'HFWIGGNRLKRFEEWRWVSDGQRIEFFDFYKLQPNQDTSLCIVLWHPFKYDWADEPCTSSYGYICKI' A
#
# COMPACT_ATOMS: atom_id res chain seq x y z
N HIS A 1 -5.37 2.47 -10.60
CA HIS A 1 -4.37 2.19 -9.55
C HIS A 1 -4.05 0.70 -9.59
N PHE A 2 -2.93 0.27 -9.02
CA PHE A 2 -2.60 -1.16 -8.89
C PHE A 2 -2.24 -1.49 -7.46
N TRP A 3 -2.80 -2.54 -6.89
CA TRP A 3 -2.37 -3.07 -5.61
C TRP A 3 -0.93 -3.58 -5.70
N ILE A 4 -0.16 -3.28 -4.67
CA ILE A 4 1.10 -3.95 -4.35
C ILE A 4 0.96 -4.66 -3.00
N GLY A 5 1.91 -5.53 -2.66
CA GLY A 5 1.80 -6.39 -1.48
C GLY A 5 1.90 -5.69 -0.11
N GLY A 6 1.98 -4.36 -0.07
CA GLY A 6 2.19 -3.62 1.17
C GLY A 6 0.89 -3.34 1.91
N ASN A 7 0.84 -3.64 3.21
CA ASN A 7 -0.35 -3.41 4.04
C ASN A 7 -0.02 -3.17 5.52
N ARG A 8 -0.97 -2.63 6.27
CA ARG A 8 -0.96 -2.50 7.75
C ARG A 8 -2.29 -2.98 8.35
N LEU A 9 -2.77 -4.15 7.91
CA LEU A 9 -4.09 -4.69 8.28
C LEU A 9 -4.27 -4.88 9.79
N LYS A 10 -3.18 -5.13 10.51
CA LYS A 10 -3.19 -5.10 11.97
C LYS A 10 -3.06 -3.64 12.41
N ARG A 11 -4.21 -3.06 12.79
CA ARG A 11 -4.33 -1.66 13.21
C ARG A 11 -3.25 -1.34 14.26
N PHE A 12 -2.53 -0.23 14.07
CA PHE A 12 -1.38 0.24 14.86
C PHE A 12 -0.06 -0.52 14.67
N GLU A 13 0.04 -1.44 13.71
CA GLU A 13 1.31 -2.06 13.31
C GLU A 13 1.99 -1.33 12.14
N GLU A 14 3.25 -1.69 11.91
CA GLU A 14 4.07 -1.23 10.78
C GLU A 14 3.56 -1.80 9.45
N TRP A 15 3.86 -1.09 8.36
CA TRP A 15 3.64 -1.61 7.01
C TRP A 15 4.49 -2.87 6.76
N ARG A 16 3.85 -3.92 6.24
CA ARG A 16 4.48 -5.22 5.96
C ARG A 16 4.11 -5.73 4.57
N TRP A 17 4.98 -6.56 4.01
CA TRP A 17 4.71 -7.30 2.79
C TRP A 17 3.84 -8.53 3.05
N VAL A 18 2.79 -8.75 2.24
CA VAL A 18 1.94 -9.94 2.34
C VAL A 18 2.68 -11.25 2.01
N SER A 19 3.79 -11.19 1.27
CA SER A 19 4.51 -12.37 0.77
C SER A 19 5.24 -13.14 1.87
N ASP A 20 5.82 -12.41 2.83
CA ASP A 20 6.70 -12.97 3.86
C ASP A 20 6.47 -12.35 5.26
N GLY A 21 5.59 -11.35 5.36
CA GLY A 21 5.32 -10.62 6.59
C GLY A 21 6.45 -9.69 7.04
N GLN A 22 7.50 -9.50 6.23
CA GLN A 22 8.61 -8.61 6.57
C GLN A 22 8.15 -7.15 6.59
N ARG A 23 8.79 -6.36 7.45
CA ARG A 23 8.59 -4.91 7.51
C ARG A 23 9.03 -4.29 6.19
N ILE A 24 8.25 -3.33 5.71
CA ILE A 24 8.67 -2.49 4.58
C ILE A 24 9.76 -1.52 5.07
N GLU A 25 10.95 -1.59 4.46
CA GLU A 25 12.08 -0.71 4.79
C GLU A 25 12.19 0.50 3.83
N PHE A 26 11.69 0.36 2.61
CA PHE A 26 11.68 1.41 1.60
C PHE A 26 10.26 1.92 1.36
N PHE A 27 10.08 3.23 1.38
CA PHE A 27 8.80 3.89 1.15
C PHE A 27 8.91 4.90 0.03
N ASP A 28 7.92 4.88 -0.86
CA ASP A 28 7.81 5.81 -2.00
C ASP A 28 6.41 6.45 -2.04
N PHE A 29 5.91 6.84 -0.87
CA PHE A 29 4.61 7.50 -0.73
C PHE A 29 4.59 8.85 -1.43
N TYR A 30 3.51 9.13 -2.15
CA TYR A 30 3.23 10.47 -2.64
C TYR A 30 3.14 11.45 -1.46
N LYS A 31 3.34 12.74 -1.75
CA LYS A 31 3.26 13.80 -0.74
C LYS A 31 1.92 13.72 0.01
N LEU A 32 1.99 13.77 1.36
CA LEU A 32 0.87 13.64 2.29
C LEU A 32 0.27 12.24 2.44
N GLN A 33 0.83 11.20 1.81
CA GLN A 33 0.46 9.80 2.05
C GLN A 33 1.45 9.15 3.05
N PRO A 34 1.02 8.12 3.81
CA PRO A 34 -0.36 7.68 3.97
C PRO A 34 -1.20 8.68 4.78
N ASN A 35 -2.49 8.84 4.47
CA ASN A 35 -3.32 9.93 5.03
C ASN A 35 -4.58 9.49 5.78
N GLN A 36 -4.96 8.21 5.72
CA GLN A 36 -6.20 7.72 6.32
C GLN A 36 -5.94 6.50 7.20
N ASP A 37 -6.31 6.58 8.47
CA ASP A 37 -6.13 5.46 9.42
C ASP A 37 -6.93 4.21 9.04
N THR A 38 -7.97 4.35 8.20
CA THR A 38 -8.79 3.25 7.69
C THR A 38 -8.29 2.71 6.34
N SER A 39 -7.36 3.41 5.69
CA SER A 39 -6.69 2.94 4.49
C SER A 39 -5.45 2.14 4.88
N LEU A 40 -5.56 0.83 4.70
CA LEU A 40 -4.60 -0.13 5.25
C LEU A 40 -3.83 -0.90 4.18
N CYS A 41 -4.04 -0.61 2.89
CA CYS A 41 -3.41 -1.30 1.77
C CYS A 41 -2.73 -0.30 0.83
N ILE A 42 -1.55 -0.65 0.32
CA ILE A 42 -0.75 0.23 -0.56
C ILE A 42 -1.11 -0.02 -2.02
N VAL A 43 -1.37 1.06 -2.75
CA VAL A 43 -1.50 1.07 -4.21
C VAL A 43 -0.37 1.86 -4.87
N LEU A 44 -0.08 1.52 -6.12
CA LEU A 44 0.52 2.44 -7.09
C LEU A 44 -0.55 3.40 -7.63
N TRP A 45 -0.39 4.68 -7.33
CA TRP A 45 -1.40 5.69 -7.59
C TRP A 45 -1.26 6.27 -9.00
N HIS A 46 -1.91 5.62 -9.98
CA HIS A 46 -1.83 5.95 -11.43
C HIS A 46 -1.76 7.46 -11.79
N PRO A 47 -2.62 8.36 -11.28
CA PRO A 47 -2.58 9.78 -11.63
C PRO A 47 -1.28 10.50 -11.19
N PHE A 48 -0.54 9.93 -10.25
CA PHE A 48 0.64 10.52 -9.61
C PHE A 48 1.89 9.71 -9.96
N LYS A 49 2.06 9.39 -11.25
CA LYS A 49 3.23 8.67 -11.78
C LYS A 49 3.55 7.36 -11.05
N TYR A 50 2.52 6.73 -10.46
CA TYR A 50 2.62 5.48 -9.70
C TYR A 50 3.36 5.60 -8.35
N ASP A 51 3.50 6.80 -7.80
CA ASP A 51 3.86 6.99 -6.40
C ASP A 51 2.86 6.24 -5.49
N TRP A 52 3.29 5.87 -4.28
CA TRP A 52 2.48 5.03 -3.41
C TRP A 52 1.40 5.85 -2.69
N ALA A 53 0.25 5.24 -2.47
CA ALA A 53 -0.84 5.79 -1.65
C ALA A 53 -1.47 4.68 -0.81
N ASP A 54 -2.09 5.05 0.31
CA ASP A 54 -2.93 4.13 1.08
C ASP A 54 -4.40 4.23 0.65
N GLU A 55 -5.01 3.09 0.37
CA GLU A 55 -6.42 2.98 -0.03
C GLU A 55 -7.17 1.98 0.87
N PRO A 56 -8.52 2.09 0.97
CA PRO A 56 -9.34 1.07 1.61
C PRO A 56 -9.11 -0.28 0.91
N CYS A 57 -8.74 -1.30 1.68
CA CYS A 57 -8.45 -2.64 1.14
C CYS A 57 -9.63 -3.30 0.41
N THR A 58 -10.85 -2.79 0.62
CA THR A 58 -12.08 -3.25 -0.03
C THR A 58 -12.29 -2.66 -1.43
N SER A 59 -11.48 -1.68 -1.84
CA SER A 59 -11.53 -1.11 -3.19
C SER A 59 -11.15 -2.13 -4.26
N SER A 60 -11.80 -2.07 -5.42
CA SER A 60 -11.56 -2.99 -6.55
C SER A 60 -10.57 -2.40 -7.55
N TYR A 61 -9.32 -2.88 -7.53
CA TYR A 61 -8.26 -2.51 -8.48
C TYR A 61 -7.54 -3.75 -9.02
N GLY A 62 -6.81 -3.59 -10.13
CA GLY A 62 -5.83 -4.60 -10.56
C GLY A 62 -4.68 -4.71 -9.56
N TYR A 63 -3.87 -5.76 -9.67
CA TYR A 63 -2.73 -6.00 -8.76
C TYR A 63 -1.49 -6.43 -9.54
N ILE A 64 -0.32 -6.19 -8.95
CA ILE A 64 0.97 -6.61 -9.52
C ILE A 64 1.51 -7.78 -8.70
N CYS A 65 1.82 -8.88 -9.37
CA CYS A 65 2.51 -10.02 -8.77
C CYS A 65 4.02 -9.84 -8.84
N LYS A 66 4.72 -10.39 -7.85
CA LYS A 66 6.16 -10.65 -7.86
C LYS A 66 6.36 -12.15 -7.62
N ILE A 67 7.28 -12.76 -8.36
CA ILE A 67 7.70 -14.16 -8.19
C ILE A 67 8.85 -14.22 -7.19
#